data_AF-A0AAV1JN90-F1
#
_entry.id   AF-A0AAV1JN90-F1
#
_cell.length_a   1.000
_cell.length_b   1.000
_cell.length_c   1.000
_cell.angle_alpha   90.00
_cell.angle_beta   90.00
_cell.angle_gamma   90.00
#
_symmetry.space_group_name_H-M   'P 1'
#
loop_
_entity.id
_entity.type
_entity.pdbx_description
1 polymer ?
#
loop_
_entity_poly.entity_id
_entity_poly.type
_entity_poly.pdbx_seq_one_letter_code
_entity_poly.pdbx_strand_id
1 'polypeptide(L)'
;MPEKLLTAADVKTAPFDPRFPNTNQTRYCYQSYVDFHRCQKVRGEKYEACNYFKRVYQSLCPNEWIDKWDTQREEGTFAGRI
;
A
#
# COMPACT_ATOMS: atom_id res chain seq x y z
N MET A 1 -11.22 -7.83 8.97
CA MET A 1 -10.47 -9.02 9.44
C MET A 1 -10.40 -9.97 8.25
N PRO A 2 -9.22 -10.27 7.68
CA PRO A 2 -9.20 -11.02 6.44
C PRO A 2 -9.61 -12.46 6.70
N GLU A 3 -10.36 -13.00 5.75
CA GLU A 3 -10.80 -14.38 5.68
C GLU A 3 -9.65 -15.34 6.02
N LYS A 4 -9.98 -16.33 6.84
CA LYS A 4 -9.07 -17.31 7.43
C LYS A 4 -8.08 -17.83 6.37
N LEU A 5 -6.78 -17.75 6.66
CA LEU A 5 -5.76 -18.52 5.95
C LEU A 5 -6.01 -20.02 6.25
N LEU A 6 -6.76 -20.69 5.37
CA LEU A 6 -7.18 -22.08 5.56
C LEU A 6 -6.12 -23.07 5.04
N THR A 7 -5.32 -22.66 4.05
CA THR A 7 -4.26 -23.50 3.48
C THR A 7 -2.98 -22.70 3.16
N ALA A 8 -1.85 -23.39 3.00
CA ALA A 8 -0.58 -22.76 2.61
C ALA A 8 -0.64 -22.08 1.21
N ALA A 9 -1.53 -22.53 0.33
CA ALA A 9 -1.73 -21.95 -1.00
C ALA A 9 -2.43 -20.58 -0.95
N ASP A 10 -3.10 -20.25 0.17
CA ASP A 10 -3.81 -18.98 0.35
C ASP A 10 -2.89 -17.86 0.83
N VAL A 11 -1.66 -18.20 1.26
CA VAL A 11 -0.65 -17.22 1.66
C VAL A 11 -0.19 -16.44 0.43
N LYS A 12 -0.63 -15.19 0.33
CA LYS A 12 -0.31 -14.27 -0.77
C LYS A 12 0.41 -13.04 -0.23
N THR A 13 1.38 -12.56 -0.99
CA THR A 13 2.12 -11.32 -0.72
C THR A 13 2.07 -10.39 -1.93
N ALA A 14 2.77 -9.24 -1.87
CA ALA A 14 2.90 -8.33 -3.00
C ALA A 14 3.51 -9.06 -4.22
N PRO A 15 2.91 -8.94 -5.43
CA PRO A 15 3.47 -9.54 -6.63
C PRO A 15 4.70 -8.77 -7.12
N PHE A 16 5.48 -9.39 -8.00
CA PHE A 16 6.52 -8.71 -8.75
C PHE A 16 5.91 -7.64 -9.66
N ASP A 17 6.44 -6.43 -9.58
CA ASP A 17 6.05 -5.30 -10.44
C ASP A 17 7.20 -4.96 -11.40
N PRO A 18 7.02 -5.14 -12.72
CA PRO A 18 8.05 -4.82 -13.71
C PRO A 18 8.52 -3.36 -13.71
N ARG A 19 7.75 -2.43 -13.11
CA ARG A 19 8.15 -1.02 -12.94
C ARG A 19 9.26 -0.86 -11.90
N PHE A 20 9.41 -1.82 -10.98
CA PHE A 20 10.39 -1.82 -9.89
C PHE A 20 11.23 -3.11 -9.89
N PRO A 21 12.01 -3.39 -10.96
CA PRO A 21 12.70 -4.67 -11.12
C PRO A 21 13.98 -4.81 -10.27
N ASN A 22 14.47 -3.71 -9.72
CA ASN A 22 15.75 -3.65 -9.00
C ASN A 22 15.59 -4.03 -7.52
N THR A 23 16.68 -4.36 -6.84
CA THR A 23 16.68 -4.70 -5.41
C THR A 23 16.12 -3.60 -4.52
N ASN A 24 16.28 -2.32 -4.89
CA ASN A 24 15.74 -1.21 -4.13
C ASN A 24 14.22 -1.06 -4.37
N GLN A 25 13.44 -1.57 -3.41
CA GLN A 25 11.97 -1.56 -3.41
C GLN A 25 11.35 -0.34 -2.71
N THR A 26 12.14 0.65 -2.29
CA THR A 26 11.65 1.86 -1.61
C THR A 26 10.60 2.60 -2.45
N ARG A 27 10.82 2.71 -3.77
CA ARG A 27 9.83 3.34 -4.67
C ARG A 27 8.56 2.51 -4.84
N TYR A 28 8.65 1.18 -4.83
CA TYR A 28 7.47 0.32 -4.94
C TYR A 28 6.57 0.47 -3.70
N CYS A 29 7.18 0.46 -2.52
CA CYS A 29 6.50 0.76 -1.26
C CYS A 29 5.82 2.14 -1.30
N TYR A 30 6.59 3.20 -1.55
CA TYR A 30 6.07 4.57 -1.55
C TYR A 30 4.95 4.79 -2.58
N GLN A 31 5.14 4.31 -3.82
CA GLN A 31 4.14 4.48 -4.87
C GLN A 31 2.84 3.74 -4.53
N SER A 32 2.92 2.54 -3.97
CA SER A 32 1.74 1.76 -3.58
C SER A 32 0.95 2.43 -2.46
N TYR A 33 1.64 3.05 -1.49
CA TYR A 33 1.01 3.84 -0.44
C TYR A 33 0.25 5.05 -1.01
N VAL A 34 0.91 5.82 -1.88
CA VAL A 34 0.29 6.98 -2.54
C VAL A 34 -0.88 6.58 -3.44
N ASP A 35 -0.75 5.50 -4.20
CA ASP A 35 -1.80 5.00 -5.10
C ASP A 35 -3.04 4.55 -4.33
N PHE A 36 -2.88 3.92 -3.16
CA PHE A 36 -4.00 3.56 -2.31
C PHE A 36 -4.83 4.78 -1.91
N HIS A 37 -4.17 5.83 -1.41
CA HIS A 37 -4.89 7.01 -0.93
C HIS A 37 -5.45 7.87 -2.07
N ARG A 38 -4.76 7.96 -3.21
CA ARG A 38 -5.34 8.57 -4.44
C ARG A 38 -6.57 7.81 -4.90
N CYS A 39 -6.50 6.48 -4.90
CA CYS A 39 -7.61 5.62 -5.30
C CYS A 39 -8.82 5.85 -4.39
N GLN A 40 -8.64 5.89 -3.07
CA GLN A 40 -9.71 6.21 -2.13
C GLN A 40 -10.29 7.61 -2.34
N LYS A 41 -9.46 8.62 -2.63
CA LYS A 41 -9.92 10.00 -2.88
C LYS A 41 -10.77 10.12 -4.15
N VAL A 42 -10.40 9.42 -5.22
CA VAL A 42 -11.07 9.53 -6.53
C VAL A 42 -12.28 8.60 -6.65
N ARG A 43 -12.16 7.36 -6.15
CA ARG A 43 -13.18 6.30 -6.32
C ARG A 43 -14.07 6.11 -5.08
N GLY A 44 -13.69 6.69 -3.94
CA GLY A 44 -14.37 6.52 -2.66
C GLY A 44 -13.85 5.31 -1.86
N GLU A 45 -14.15 5.31 -0.56
CA GLU A 45 -13.63 4.33 0.41
C GLU A 45 -14.10 2.90 0.16
N LYS A 46 -15.23 2.71 -0.53
CA LYS A 46 -15.85 1.40 -0.78
C LYS A 46 -15.35 0.71 -2.05
N TYR A 47 -14.40 1.30 -2.78
CA TYR A 47 -13.92 0.70 -4.01
C TYR A 47 -12.91 -0.43 -3.71
N GLU A 48 -13.38 -1.67 -3.83
CA GLU A 48 -12.61 -2.86 -3.44
C GLU A 48 -11.27 -3.01 -4.18
N ALA A 49 -11.18 -2.53 -5.42
CA ALA A 49 -9.92 -2.62 -6.15
C ALA A 49 -8.81 -1.73 -5.55
N CYS A 50 -9.14 -0.69 -4.76
CA CYS A 50 -8.12 0.04 -3.99
C CYS A 50 -7.43 -0.86 -2.95
N ASN A 51 -8.10 -1.91 -2.45
CA ASN A 51 -7.51 -2.83 -1.47
C ASN A 51 -6.29 -3.59 -2.02
N TYR A 52 -6.15 -3.67 -3.35
CA TYR A 52 -4.93 -4.18 -3.98
C TYR A 52 -3.70 -3.39 -3.50
N PHE A 53 -3.73 -2.06 -3.64
CA PHE A 53 -2.63 -1.19 -3.22
C PHE A 53 -2.42 -1.25 -1.71
N LYS A 54 -3.51 -1.37 -0.94
CA LYS A 54 -3.45 -1.55 0.51
C LYS A 54 -2.62 -2.77 0.91
N ARG A 55 -2.93 -3.92 0.33
CA ARG A 55 -2.20 -5.17 0.58
C ARG A 55 -0.73 -5.04 0.18
N VAL A 56 -0.46 -4.38 -0.95
CA VAL A 56 0.91 -4.25 -1.48
C VAL A 56 1.78 -3.40 -0.57
N TYR A 57 1.36 -2.19 -0.19
CA TYR A 57 2.19 -1.34 0.67
C TYR A 57 2.33 -1.93 2.08
N GLN A 58 1.29 -2.58 2.63
CA GLN A 58 1.37 -3.26 3.93
C GLN A 58 2.35 -4.44 3.93
N SER A 59 2.59 -5.05 2.76
CA SER A 59 3.51 -6.20 2.64
C SER A 59 4.97 -5.77 2.40
N LEU A 60 5.19 -4.60 1.80
CA LEU A 60 6.51 -4.13 1.36
C LEU A 60 7.12 -3.06 2.25
N CYS A 61 6.29 -2.17 2.80
CA CYS A 61 6.76 -1.03 3.55
C CYS A 61 7.10 -1.42 4.99
N PRO A 62 8.18 -0.86 5.57
CA PRO A 62 8.38 -0.88 7.01
C PRO A 62 7.19 -0.21 7.71
N ASN A 63 6.69 -0.81 8.80
CA ASN A 63 5.56 -0.27 9.55
C ASN A 63 5.83 1.17 10.04
N GLU A 64 7.05 1.44 10.50
CA GLU A 64 7.48 2.78 10.93
C GLU A 64 7.29 3.85 9.83
N TRP A 65 7.50 3.49 8.56
CA TRP A 65 7.31 4.42 7.45
C TRP A 65 5.83 4.70 7.22
N ILE A 66 5.00 3.66 7.29
CA ILE A 66 3.54 3.79 7.15
C ILE A 66 3.01 4.70 8.25
N ASP A 67 3.34 4.42 9.51
CA ASP A 67 2.88 5.19 10.67
C ASP A 67 3.28 6.66 10.53
N LYS A 68 4.54 6.91 10.15
CA LYS A 68 5.05 8.27 9.93
C LYS A 68 4.30 9.00 8.80
N TRP A 69 4.03 8.33 7.68
CA TRP A 69 3.29 8.93 6.57
C TRP A 69 1.82 9.15 6.92
N ASP A 70 1.21 8.27 7.71
CA ASP A 70 -0.15 8.42 8.21
C ASP A 70 -0.25 9.65 9.11
N THR A 71 0.66 9.82 10.08
CA THR A 71 0.73 11.05 10.91
C THR A 71 0.91 12.31 10.05
N GLN A 72 1.84 12.30 9.10
CA GLN A 72 2.05 13.43 8.20
C GLN A 72 0.81 13.77 7.35
N ARG A 73 0.01 12.78 6.98
CA ARG A 73 -1.24 13.01 6.22
C ARG A 73 -2.34 13.56 7.11
N GLU A 74 -2.47 13.07 8.33
CA GLU A 74 -3.41 13.61 9.32
C GLU A 74 -3.09 15.06 9.68
N GLU A 75 -1.80 15.40 9.79
CA GLU A 75 -1.32 16.77 10.05
C GLU A 75 -1.33 17.66 8.79
N GLY A 76 -1.57 17.11 7.61
CA GLY A 76 -1.50 17.85 6.33
C GLY A 76 -0.10 18.26 5.89
N THR A 77 0.95 17.67 6.47
CA THR A 77 2.37 17.95 6.18
C THR A 77 3.01 16.93 5.22
N PHE A 78 2.25 15.95 4.73
CA PHE A 78 2.75 14.94 3.79
C PHE A 78 3.22 15.55 2.46
N ALA A 79 4.47 15.31 2.10
CA ALA A 79 5.09 15.90 0.90
C ALA A 79 4.58 15.31 -0.43
N GLY A 80 3.94 14.14 -0.40
CA GLY A 80 3.41 13.49 -1.60
C GLY A 80 2.05 14.03 -2.02
N ARG A 81 1.76 14.02 -3.32
CA ARG A 81 0.45 14.44 -3.84
C ARG A 81 -0.55 13.28 -3.73
N ILE A 82 -1.59 13.45 -2.91
CA ILE A 82 -2.69 12.49 -2.69
C ILE A 82 -4.03 13.12 -3.07
#